data_AF-A0A1F8AHC3-F1
#
_entry.id   AF-A0A1F8AHC3-F1
#
_cell.length_a   1.000
_cell.length_b   1.000
_cell.length_c   1.000
_cell.angle_alpha   90.00
_cell.angle_beta   90.00
_cell.angle_gamma   90.00
#
_symmetry.space_group_name_H-M   'P 1'
#
loop_
_entity.id
_entity.type
_entity.pdbx_description
1 polymer ?
#
loop_
_entity_poly.entity_id
_entity_poly.type
_entity_poly.pdbx_seq_one_letter_code
_entity_poly.pdbx_strand_id
1 'polypeptide(L)'
;STKFPRRPNIEITTRHCAMGKVARTKHSSGAKSPYQKPDKGPLGKAASAIFKFNTDLGQHILKNGAIADAIVDKANIQQGQTVLEVGPGPGVLTNRILAKAKKVVAVEVDPRMAAELTKNVQGTPAEKRLQIVLGDFIKTDLSQLPPFQICISNTPYQISSPLVFKLLAMPNPPKMCVLMVQREFALRLIARPGDSLYSRLSVNVQFFARVQHIMKVGKNNFRPPPQVESSVVRVEPKADRPAISWDEWDGMLRICFVRKNKTLRAGFMGNKTRAMIERNWITFATMYPEKVTQADIEFMLGNGEPEPMEDVDMDTNNDADADDVPELDEDDILMGDMGFEKKNVPEIPKGTLLTIGNNKVSRIMVTKLIQAKLQRILDRTELANARAQKCDENDFLRLLHAFNKEGIHFS
;
A
#
# COMPACT_ATOMS: atom_id res chain seq x y z
N SER A 1 3.43 62.40 56.96
CA SER A 1 2.60 62.14 58.16
C SER A 1 1.15 62.30 57.71
N THR A 2 0.21 61.36 57.68
CA THR A 2 -0.05 60.14 58.46
C THR A 2 -1.24 59.39 57.80
N LYS A 3 -1.08 58.08 57.62
CA LYS A 3 -2.02 56.93 57.79
C LYS A 3 -3.55 57.04 57.51
N PHE A 4 -4.02 56.20 56.56
CA PHE A 4 -5.14 55.19 56.54
C PHE A 4 -6.56 55.53 57.08
N PRO A 5 -7.66 54.77 56.74
CA PRO A 5 -7.80 53.48 56.03
C PRO A 5 -8.94 53.36 54.97
N ARG A 6 -9.07 52.16 54.36
CA ARG A 6 -10.15 51.73 53.44
C ARG A 6 -11.06 50.65 54.06
N ARG A 7 -12.26 50.53 53.44
CA ARG A 7 -13.29 49.45 53.37
C ARG A 7 -14.48 49.61 54.33
N PRO A 8 -15.68 49.02 54.06
CA PRO A 8 -16.05 48.05 53.00
C PRO A 8 -17.35 48.36 52.22
N ASN A 9 -17.70 47.54 51.23
CA ASN A 9 -19.09 47.33 50.77
C ASN A 9 -19.28 45.87 50.31
N ILE A 10 -20.27 45.20 50.90
CA ILE A 10 -20.91 43.90 50.59
C ILE A 10 -22.41 44.19 50.85
N GLU A 11 -23.39 43.90 49.99
CA GLU A 11 -24.16 42.63 49.90
C GLU A 11 -25.30 42.84 48.83
N ILE A 12 -25.44 42.04 47.75
CA ILE A 12 -26.33 40.86 47.51
C ILE A 12 -27.71 41.13 46.80
N THR A 13 -27.84 40.60 45.57
CA THR A 13 -28.97 39.94 44.80
C THR A 13 -30.42 40.52 44.77
N THR A 14 -31.33 40.35 43.77
CA THR A 14 -31.65 39.24 42.82
C THR A 14 -32.72 39.66 41.76
N ARG A 15 -32.68 39.03 40.56
CA ARG A 15 -33.75 38.60 39.58
C ARG A 15 -34.94 39.50 39.15
N HIS A 16 -35.19 39.61 37.83
CA HIS A 16 -36.29 38.95 37.07
C HIS A 16 -36.28 39.31 35.54
N CYS A 17 -36.82 38.40 34.72
CA CYS A 17 -36.90 38.44 33.25
C CYS A 17 -38.37 38.57 32.79
N ALA A 18 -38.64 39.28 31.67
CA ALA A 18 -39.93 39.24 30.95
C ALA A 18 -39.82 39.61 29.45
N MET A 19 -40.70 39.01 28.64
CA MET A 19 -40.71 38.85 27.18
C MET A 19 -41.18 40.07 26.34
N GLY A 20 -40.89 40.05 25.01
CA GLY A 20 -41.45 40.97 24.00
C GLY A 20 -41.70 40.33 22.61
N LYS A 21 -42.82 40.72 21.96
CA LYS A 21 -43.54 40.12 20.80
C LYS A 21 -43.07 40.55 19.38
N VAL A 22 -43.64 39.88 18.37
CA VAL A 22 -43.32 39.82 16.91
C VAL A 22 -44.19 40.72 15.98
N ALA A 23 -43.62 41.03 14.80
CA ALA A 23 -44.17 41.32 13.43
C ALA A 23 -44.62 42.73 12.97
N ARG A 24 -44.11 43.12 11.78
CA ARG A 24 -44.85 43.76 10.68
C ARG A 24 -44.16 43.63 9.31
N THR A 25 -44.93 43.18 8.31
CA THR A 25 -44.62 43.09 6.87
C THR A 25 -44.97 44.38 6.12
N LYS A 26 -44.29 44.67 5.00
CA LYS A 26 -44.72 45.67 4.00
C LYS A 26 -44.57 45.09 2.58
N HIS A 27 -45.66 45.09 1.84
CA HIS A 27 -45.70 44.95 0.38
C HIS A 27 -45.44 46.31 -0.30
N SER A 28 -44.74 46.31 -1.44
CA SER A 28 -44.86 47.38 -2.44
C SER A 28 -44.78 46.80 -3.85
N SER A 29 -45.86 47.00 -4.59
CA SER A 29 -46.04 46.76 -6.02
C SER A 29 -45.30 47.82 -6.86
N GLY A 30 -44.60 47.38 -7.91
CA GLY A 30 -44.01 48.25 -8.93
C GLY A 30 -44.24 47.66 -10.32
N ALA A 31 -44.97 48.38 -11.16
CA ALA A 31 -45.36 47.99 -12.52
C ALA A 31 -44.15 47.92 -13.48
N LYS A 32 -44.15 46.96 -14.42
CA LYS A 32 -43.10 46.78 -15.44
C LYS A 32 -43.41 47.60 -16.70
N SER A 33 -42.41 48.31 -17.21
CA SER A 33 -42.43 49.09 -18.46
C SER A 33 -42.38 48.18 -19.71
N PRO A 34 -43.05 48.52 -20.82
CA PRO A 34 -43.20 47.65 -22.00
C PRO A 34 -41.95 47.52 -22.89
N TYR A 35 -40.79 48.08 -22.50
CA TYR A 35 -39.54 48.01 -23.28
C TYR A 35 -38.42 47.21 -22.60
N GLN A 36 -38.75 46.27 -21.72
CA GLN A 36 -37.76 45.36 -21.14
C GLN A 36 -37.49 44.18 -22.08
N LYS A 37 -36.25 44.08 -22.60
CA LYS A 37 -35.78 42.91 -23.35
C LYS A 37 -35.91 41.65 -22.48
N PRO A 38 -36.32 40.49 -23.04
CA PRO A 38 -36.56 39.30 -22.25
C PRO A 38 -35.28 38.81 -21.59
N ASP A 39 -35.35 38.56 -20.27
CA ASP A 39 -34.32 37.85 -19.51
C ASP A 39 -34.00 36.53 -20.21
N LYS A 40 -32.73 36.35 -20.58
CA LYS A 40 -32.22 35.04 -20.98
C LYS A 40 -32.31 34.13 -19.77
N GLY A 41 -33.40 33.37 -19.68
CA GLY A 41 -33.53 32.23 -18.79
C GLY A 41 -32.35 31.26 -18.95
N PRO A 42 -32.14 30.36 -17.97
CA PRO A 42 -30.88 29.64 -17.80
C PRO A 42 -30.71 28.51 -18.84
N LEU A 43 -30.46 28.87 -20.09
CA LEU A 43 -30.04 27.95 -21.16
C LEU A 43 -28.51 27.78 -21.22
N GLY A 44 -27.77 28.35 -20.26
CA GLY A 44 -26.30 28.28 -20.18
C GLY A 44 -25.71 27.30 -19.17
N LYS A 45 -26.52 26.47 -18.48
CA LYS A 45 -26.05 25.58 -17.40
C LYS A 45 -26.38 24.09 -17.57
N ALA A 46 -26.90 23.66 -18.72
CA ALA A 46 -27.34 22.27 -18.91
C ALA A 46 -26.29 21.32 -19.53
N ALA A 47 -25.16 21.82 -20.05
CA ALA A 47 -24.16 20.95 -20.69
C ALA A 47 -23.08 20.41 -19.72
N SER A 48 -22.95 20.98 -18.52
CA SER A 48 -21.87 20.64 -17.58
C SER A 48 -22.33 19.82 -16.37
N ALA A 49 -23.62 19.46 -16.29
CA ALA A 49 -24.24 18.82 -15.14
C ALA A 49 -24.35 17.29 -15.24
N ILE A 50 -23.79 16.68 -16.30
CA ILE A 50 -24.05 15.26 -16.64
C ILE A 50 -23.03 14.29 -16.00
N PHE A 51 -21.87 14.77 -15.54
CA PHE A 51 -20.87 13.94 -14.87
C PHE A 51 -20.45 14.56 -13.53
N LYS A 52 -21.12 14.12 -12.45
CA LYS A 52 -20.63 14.36 -11.09
C LYS A 52 -19.55 13.32 -10.80
N PHE A 53 -18.29 13.74 -10.82
CA PHE A 53 -17.17 12.89 -10.41
C PHE A 53 -17.35 12.49 -8.95
N ASN A 54 -17.14 11.20 -8.69
CA ASN A 54 -17.20 10.66 -7.35
C ASN A 54 -15.83 10.79 -6.69
N THR A 55 -15.67 11.84 -5.89
CA THR A 55 -14.44 12.09 -5.11
C THR A 55 -14.18 11.02 -4.07
N ASP A 56 -15.22 10.35 -3.59
CA ASP A 56 -15.10 9.28 -2.59
C ASP A 56 -14.46 8.03 -3.21
N LEU A 57 -14.61 7.86 -4.54
CA LEU A 57 -13.89 6.86 -5.34
C LEU A 57 -12.53 7.37 -5.86
N GLY A 58 -12.06 8.52 -5.39
CA GLY A 58 -10.78 9.11 -5.81
C GLY A 58 -10.75 9.61 -7.25
N GLN A 59 -11.90 9.91 -7.88
CA GLN A 59 -11.96 10.37 -9.27
C GLN A 59 -11.47 11.83 -9.40
N HIS A 60 -10.16 12.01 -9.56
CA HIS A 60 -9.50 13.28 -9.86
C HIS A 60 -9.00 13.29 -11.31
N ILE A 61 -9.73 13.95 -12.21
CA ILE A 61 -9.40 13.93 -13.64
C ILE A 61 -8.30 14.95 -13.94
N LEU A 62 -7.22 14.50 -14.57
CA LEU A 62 -6.17 15.37 -15.10
C LEU A 62 -6.74 16.25 -16.20
N LYS A 63 -6.73 17.58 -16.03
CA LYS A 63 -7.21 18.54 -17.04
C LYS A 63 -6.11 19.23 -17.82
N ASN A 64 -4.86 19.20 -17.34
CA ASN A 64 -3.76 19.88 -18.00
C ASN A 64 -3.18 19.01 -19.12
N GLY A 65 -3.46 19.40 -20.37
CA GLY A 65 -2.97 18.72 -21.57
C GLY A 65 -1.45 18.61 -21.63
N ALA A 66 -0.72 19.66 -21.25
CA ALA A 66 0.76 19.66 -21.29
C ALA A 66 1.38 18.65 -20.31
N ILE A 67 0.75 18.43 -19.16
CA ILE A 67 1.18 17.37 -18.22
C ILE A 67 0.91 15.99 -18.80
N ALA A 68 -0.25 15.80 -19.43
CA ALA A 68 -0.59 14.55 -20.09
C ALA A 68 0.37 14.24 -21.27
N ASP A 69 0.73 15.25 -22.06
CA ASP A 69 1.74 15.16 -23.11
C ASP A 69 3.10 14.77 -22.53
N ALA A 70 3.55 15.45 -21.47
CA ALA A 70 4.79 15.13 -20.78
C ALA A 70 4.84 13.69 -20.22
N ILE A 71 3.73 13.19 -19.64
CA ILE A 71 3.64 11.81 -19.15
C ILE A 71 3.87 10.82 -20.30
N VAL A 72 3.17 11.02 -21.42
CA VAL A 72 3.23 10.11 -22.58
C VAL A 72 4.59 10.22 -23.29
N ASP A 73 5.19 11.40 -23.34
CA ASP A 73 6.56 11.60 -23.84
C ASP A 73 7.59 10.86 -22.97
N LYS A 74 7.46 10.97 -21.64
CA LYS A 74 8.34 10.26 -20.70
C LYS A 74 8.08 8.76 -20.68
N ALA A 75 6.92 8.28 -21.12
CA ALA A 75 6.68 6.87 -21.35
C ALA A 75 7.39 6.33 -22.60
N ASN A 76 7.99 7.18 -23.45
CA ASN A 76 8.81 6.80 -24.60
C ASN A 76 8.24 5.60 -25.40
N ILE A 77 6.93 5.66 -25.67
CA ILE A 77 6.20 4.56 -26.32
C ILE A 77 6.75 4.37 -27.73
N GLN A 78 7.22 3.17 -28.02
CA GLN A 78 7.72 2.79 -29.34
C GLN A 78 6.57 2.34 -30.24
N GLN A 79 6.72 2.60 -31.54
CA GLN A 79 5.76 2.14 -32.54
C GLN A 79 5.69 0.59 -32.49
N GLY A 80 4.47 0.05 -32.44
CA GLY A 80 4.24 -1.39 -32.34
C GLY A 80 3.92 -1.89 -30.92
N GLN A 81 4.15 -1.09 -29.87
CA GLN A 81 3.87 -1.50 -28.49
C GLN A 81 2.37 -1.40 -28.14
N THR A 82 1.93 -2.34 -27.33
CA THR A 82 0.63 -2.31 -26.66
C THR A 82 0.80 -1.70 -25.27
N VAL A 83 -0.06 -0.72 -24.94
CA VAL A 83 -0.06 -0.03 -23.66
C VAL A 83 -1.29 -0.47 -22.85
N LEU A 84 -1.05 -0.87 -21.61
CA LEU A 84 -2.11 -0.99 -20.61
C LEU A 84 -2.33 0.39 -19.97
N GLU A 85 -3.57 0.85 -19.95
CA GLU A 85 -3.98 2.03 -19.21
C GLU A 85 -4.92 1.60 -18.08
N VAL A 86 -4.56 1.90 -16.83
CA VAL A 86 -5.43 1.64 -15.69
C VAL A 86 -6.08 2.94 -15.25
N GLY A 87 -7.41 2.97 -15.21
CA GLY A 87 -8.21 4.15 -14.89
C GLY A 87 -8.11 5.24 -15.97
N PRO A 88 -8.53 4.98 -17.22
CA PRO A 88 -8.47 5.96 -18.30
C PRO A 88 -9.36 7.20 -18.07
N GLY A 89 -10.41 7.07 -17.24
CA GLY A 89 -11.40 8.12 -17.03
C GLY A 89 -12.02 8.58 -18.37
N PRO A 90 -12.15 9.90 -18.63
CA PRO A 90 -12.71 10.40 -19.88
C PRO A 90 -11.75 10.32 -21.09
N GLY A 91 -10.53 9.79 -20.92
CA GLY A 91 -9.61 9.53 -22.04
C GLY A 91 -8.55 10.59 -22.31
N VAL A 92 -8.24 11.46 -21.35
CA VAL A 92 -7.24 12.53 -21.52
C VAL A 92 -5.86 11.98 -21.88
N LEU A 93 -5.44 10.91 -21.18
CA LEU A 93 -4.21 10.17 -21.46
C LEU A 93 -4.43 9.19 -22.62
N THR A 94 -5.52 8.44 -22.62
CA THR A 94 -5.85 7.47 -23.69
C THR A 94 -5.67 8.00 -25.09
N ASN A 95 -6.19 9.21 -25.39
CA ASN A 95 -6.07 9.82 -26.71
C ASN A 95 -4.62 10.09 -27.13
N ARG A 96 -3.77 10.50 -26.19
CA ARG A 96 -2.33 10.75 -26.42
C ARG A 96 -1.55 9.45 -26.56
N ILE A 97 -1.90 8.44 -25.77
CA ILE A 97 -1.32 7.10 -25.88
C ILE A 97 -1.66 6.49 -27.24
N LEU A 98 -2.92 6.56 -27.67
CA LEU A 98 -3.38 6.09 -28.98
C LEU A 98 -2.69 6.80 -30.15
N ALA A 99 -2.19 8.03 -29.98
CA ALA A 99 -1.41 8.69 -31.02
C ALA A 99 -0.04 8.02 -31.29
N LYS A 100 0.50 7.25 -30.33
CA LYS A 100 1.84 6.64 -30.40
C LYS A 100 1.84 5.11 -30.38
N ALA A 101 0.93 4.52 -29.60
CA ALA A 101 0.86 3.08 -29.38
C ALA A 101 0.19 2.35 -30.55
N LYS A 102 0.53 1.06 -30.73
CA LYS A 102 -0.19 0.18 -31.67
C LYS A 102 -1.60 -0.12 -31.18
N LYS A 103 -1.73 -0.35 -29.87
CA LYS A 103 -2.99 -0.71 -29.21
C LYS A 103 -2.98 -0.19 -27.77
N VAL A 104 -4.14 0.20 -27.26
CA VAL A 104 -4.36 0.50 -25.85
C VAL A 104 -5.38 -0.47 -25.30
N VAL A 105 -5.05 -1.09 -24.17
CA VAL A 105 -5.97 -1.90 -23.36
C VAL A 105 -6.26 -1.06 -22.11
N ALA A 106 -7.48 -0.58 -21.97
CA ALA A 106 -7.88 0.29 -20.87
C ALA A 106 -8.77 -0.49 -19.89
N VAL A 107 -8.40 -0.52 -18.61
CA VAL A 107 -9.21 -1.14 -17.55
C VAL A 107 -9.88 -0.03 -16.74
N GLU A 108 -11.21 -0.01 -16.75
CA GLU A 108 -12.01 1.02 -16.11
C GLU A 108 -13.11 0.40 -15.23
N VAL A 109 -13.24 0.93 -14.01
CA VAL A 109 -14.23 0.45 -13.04
C VAL A 109 -15.57 1.16 -13.22
N ASP A 110 -15.59 2.42 -13.68
CA ASP A 110 -16.80 3.21 -13.89
C ASP A 110 -17.35 3.02 -15.32
N PRO A 111 -18.50 2.34 -15.49
CA PRO A 111 -19.07 2.11 -16.82
C PRO A 111 -19.42 3.40 -17.56
N ARG A 112 -19.68 4.50 -16.83
CA ARG A 112 -20.02 5.80 -17.43
C ARG A 112 -18.79 6.44 -18.09
N MET A 113 -17.62 6.32 -17.46
CA MET A 113 -16.34 6.77 -18.03
C MET A 113 -15.97 5.94 -19.25
N ALA A 114 -16.15 4.62 -19.18
CA ALA A 114 -15.94 3.72 -20.32
C ALA A 114 -16.83 4.05 -21.51
N ALA A 115 -18.11 4.38 -21.28
CA ALA A 115 -19.03 4.79 -22.33
C ALA A 115 -18.63 6.14 -22.96
N GLU A 116 -18.21 7.11 -22.15
CA GLU A 116 -17.69 8.40 -22.63
C GLU A 116 -16.43 8.21 -23.48
N LEU A 117 -15.48 7.40 -23.01
CA LEU A 117 -14.27 7.08 -23.74
C LEU A 117 -14.56 6.36 -25.07
N THR A 118 -15.51 5.42 -25.08
CA THR A 118 -15.96 4.73 -26.30
C THR A 118 -16.50 5.73 -27.32
N LYS A 119 -17.38 6.64 -26.87
CA LYS A 119 -17.95 7.70 -27.72
C LYS A 119 -16.87 8.62 -28.28
N ASN A 120 -15.83 8.94 -27.50
CA ASN A 120 -14.75 9.82 -27.92
C ASN A 120 -13.92 9.25 -29.08
N VAL A 121 -13.80 7.92 -29.18
CA VAL A 121 -13.04 7.26 -30.26
C VAL A 121 -13.93 6.75 -31.40
N GLN A 122 -15.25 6.73 -31.22
CA GLN A 122 -16.20 6.18 -32.18
C GLN A 122 -16.09 6.84 -33.56
N GLY A 123 -15.98 6.03 -34.61
CA GLY A 123 -15.84 6.50 -35.99
C GLY A 123 -14.43 6.98 -36.34
N THR A 124 -13.47 6.89 -35.43
CA THR A 124 -12.06 7.25 -35.68
C THR A 124 -11.21 5.99 -35.94
N PRO A 125 -10.04 6.12 -36.59
CA PRO A 125 -9.09 5.00 -36.70
C PRO A 125 -8.59 4.45 -35.35
N ALA A 126 -8.76 5.22 -34.26
CA ALA A 126 -8.36 4.82 -32.93
C ALA A 126 -9.33 3.81 -32.29
N GLU A 127 -10.59 3.75 -32.75
CA GLU A 127 -11.62 2.82 -32.25
C GLU A 127 -11.15 1.36 -32.27
N LYS A 128 -10.56 0.92 -33.39
CA LYS A 128 -10.05 -0.45 -33.55
C LYS A 128 -8.79 -0.74 -32.72
N ARG A 129 -8.14 0.30 -32.21
CA ARG A 129 -6.90 0.21 -31.42
C ARG A 129 -7.14 0.37 -29.93
N LEU A 130 -8.35 0.72 -29.51
CA LEU A 130 -8.73 0.81 -28.11
C LEU A 130 -9.59 -0.39 -27.72
N GLN A 131 -9.15 -1.13 -26.70
CA GLN A 131 -9.95 -2.17 -26.06
C GLN A 131 -10.23 -1.73 -24.62
N ILE A 132 -11.50 -1.58 -24.26
CA ILE A 132 -11.92 -1.22 -22.90
C ILE A 132 -12.40 -2.48 -22.20
N VAL A 133 -11.88 -2.73 -21.01
CA VAL A 133 -12.26 -3.83 -20.12
C VAL A 133 -12.90 -3.21 -18.89
N LEU A 134 -14.18 -3.53 -18.66
CA LEU A 134 -14.90 -3.09 -17.48
C LEU A 134 -14.54 -3.99 -16.30
N GLY A 135 -14.04 -3.41 -15.22
CA GLY A 135 -13.73 -4.15 -14.01
C GLY A 135 -12.78 -3.42 -13.06
N ASP A 136 -12.72 -3.96 -11.84
CA ASP A 136 -11.70 -3.58 -10.87
C ASP A 136 -10.35 -4.16 -11.31
N PHE A 137 -9.37 -3.30 -11.56
CA PHE A 137 -8.03 -3.71 -12.00
C PHE A 137 -7.37 -4.69 -11.03
N ILE A 138 -7.58 -4.53 -9.72
CA ILE A 138 -6.94 -5.40 -8.72
C ILE A 138 -7.58 -6.79 -8.72
N LYS A 139 -8.83 -6.93 -9.13
CA LYS A 139 -9.52 -8.23 -9.26
C LYS A 139 -9.42 -8.84 -10.66
N THR A 140 -9.10 -8.04 -11.67
CA THR A 140 -9.01 -8.47 -13.07
C THR A 140 -7.89 -9.50 -13.26
N ASP A 141 -8.17 -10.62 -13.91
CA ASP A 141 -7.14 -11.57 -14.32
C ASP A 141 -6.32 -10.98 -15.49
N LEU A 142 -5.06 -10.62 -15.22
CA LEU A 142 -4.18 -10.00 -16.22
C LEU A 142 -3.77 -10.99 -17.31
N SER A 143 -3.91 -12.31 -17.10
CA SER A 143 -3.62 -13.32 -18.12
C SER A 143 -4.63 -13.32 -19.26
N GLN A 144 -5.85 -12.82 -19.01
CA GLN A 144 -6.91 -12.66 -20.01
C GLN A 144 -6.77 -11.38 -20.84
N LEU A 145 -5.87 -10.47 -20.44
CA LEU A 145 -5.60 -9.26 -21.18
C LEU A 145 -4.63 -9.54 -22.34
N PRO A 146 -4.77 -8.83 -23.48
CA PRO A 146 -3.77 -8.90 -24.53
C PRO A 146 -2.38 -8.52 -23.98
N PRO A 147 -1.28 -9.16 -24.44
CA PRO A 147 0.06 -8.82 -23.99
C PRO A 147 0.37 -7.33 -24.17
N PHE A 148 0.87 -6.72 -23.11
CA PHE A 148 1.24 -5.30 -23.04
C PHE A 148 2.69 -5.15 -22.59
N GLN A 149 3.36 -4.11 -23.09
CA GLN A 149 4.76 -3.84 -22.77
C GLN A 149 4.94 -2.65 -21.83
N ILE A 150 3.97 -1.74 -21.80
CA ILE A 150 4.01 -0.54 -20.97
C ILE A 150 2.70 -0.44 -20.20
N CYS A 151 2.77 -0.03 -18.94
CA CYS A 151 1.60 0.39 -18.16
C CYS A 151 1.67 1.91 -17.94
N ILE A 152 0.58 2.63 -18.19
CA ILE A 152 0.45 4.04 -17.86
C ILE A 152 -0.79 4.18 -16.99
N SER A 153 -0.71 4.94 -15.90
CA SER A 153 -1.86 5.07 -15.01
C SER A 153 -1.93 6.40 -14.29
N ASN A 154 -3.16 6.89 -14.15
CA ASN A 154 -3.58 7.92 -13.22
C ASN A 154 -4.68 7.36 -12.31
N THR A 155 -4.40 6.23 -11.66
CA THR A 155 -5.37 5.57 -10.80
C THR A 155 -5.63 6.31 -9.49
N PRO A 156 -6.80 6.10 -8.87
CA PRO A 156 -7.08 6.52 -7.51
C PRO A 156 -5.97 6.08 -6.55
N TYR A 157 -5.64 6.94 -5.60
CA TYR A 157 -4.48 6.75 -4.72
C TYR A 157 -4.61 5.53 -3.81
N GLN A 158 -5.83 5.15 -3.47
CA GLN A 158 -6.18 4.00 -2.63
C GLN A 158 -5.67 2.68 -3.21
N ILE A 159 -5.49 2.59 -4.54
CA ILE A 159 -5.04 1.35 -5.18
C ILE A 159 -3.58 1.41 -5.66
N SER A 160 -2.81 2.45 -5.29
CA SER A 160 -1.44 2.64 -5.80
C SER A 160 -0.52 1.48 -5.44
N SER A 161 -0.49 1.08 -4.16
CA SER A 161 0.33 -0.04 -3.66
C SER A 161 -0.06 -1.38 -4.28
N PRO A 162 -1.34 -1.81 -4.22
CA PRO A 162 -1.73 -3.08 -4.83
C PRO A 162 -1.57 -3.08 -6.35
N LEU A 163 -1.69 -1.92 -7.02
CA LEU A 163 -1.40 -1.80 -8.45
C LEU A 163 0.07 -2.07 -8.76
N VAL A 164 1.00 -1.44 -8.03
CA VAL A 164 2.45 -1.64 -8.23
C VAL A 164 2.82 -3.10 -7.98
N PHE A 165 2.37 -3.67 -6.86
CA PHE A 165 2.68 -5.05 -6.51
C PHE A 165 2.08 -6.05 -7.49
N LYS A 166 0.84 -5.86 -7.91
CA LYS A 166 0.20 -6.73 -8.91
C LYS A 166 0.94 -6.73 -10.25
N LEU A 167 1.42 -5.56 -10.70
CA LEU A 167 2.20 -5.45 -11.94
C LEU A 167 3.58 -6.12 -11.81
N LEU A 168 4.26 -5.99 -10.67
CA LEU A 168 5.56 -6.63 -10.42
C LEU A 168 5.46 -8.13 -10.14
N ALA A 169 4.35 -8.61 -9.60
CA ALA A 169 4.10 -10.02 -9.32
C ALA A 169 3.79 -10.83 -10.60
N MET A 170 3.53 -10.19 -11.74
CA MET A 170 3.31 -10.89 -13.01
C MET A 170 4.52 -11.75 -13.39
N PRO A 171 4.30 -12.93 -14.00
CA PRO A 171 5.39 -13.72 -14.58
C PRO A 171 6.15 -12.95 -15.67
N ASN A 172 5.41 -12.21 -16.49
CA ASN A 172 5.92 -11.34 -17.55
C ASN A 172 5.47 -9.89 -17.27
N PRO A 173 6.14 -9.17 -16.36
CA PRO A 173 5.74 -7.81 -16.01
C PRO A 173 5.97 -6.85 -17.18
N PRO A 174 5.24 -5.71 -17.25
CA PRO A 174 5.50 -4.68 -18.26
C PRO A 174 6.93 -4.18 -18.15
N LYS A 175 7.57 -3.90 -19.29
CA LYS A 175 8.96 -3.39 -19.34
C LYS A 175 9.11 -2.05 -18.62
N MET A 176 8.02 -1.28 -18.54
CA MET A 176 7.98 0.01 -17.88
C MET A 176 6.56 0.34 -17.44
N CYS A 177 6.45 0.91 -16.24
CA CYS A 177 5.25 1.55 -15.74
C CYS A 177 5.51 3.04 -15.55
N VAL A 178 4.63 3.89 -16.07
CA VAL A 178 4.61 5.33 -15.78
C VAL A 178 3.35 5.64 -14.99
N LEU A 179 3.51 5.86 -13.69
CA LEU A 179 2.42 5.93 -12.74
C LEU A 179 2.34 7.34 -12.16
N MET A 180 1.17 7.94 -12.18
CA MET A 180 0.89 9.15 -11.43
C MET A 180 0.26 8.77 -10.09
N VAL A 181 0.95 9.15 -9.01
CA VAL A 181 0.62 8.77 -7.63
C VAL A 181 0.73 9.99 -6.72
N GLN A 182 0.32 9.86 -5.46
CA GLN A 182 0.54 10.93 -4.47
C GLN A 182 2.04 11.22 -4.30
N ARG A 183 2.35 12.47 -3.99
CA ARG A 183 3.74 12.92 -3.80
C ARG A 183 4.45 12.16 -2.67
N GLU A 184 3.76 11.88 -1.57
CA GLU A 184 4.30 11.18 -0.41
C GLU A 184 4.56 9.71 -0.74
N PHE A 185 3.58 9.01 -1.33
CA PHE A 185 3.76 7.68 -1.90
C PHE A 185 4.94 7.58 -2.90
N ALA A 186 5.05 8.53 -3.84
CA ALA A 186 6.17 8.58 -4.78
C ALA A 186 7.53 8.69 -4.07
N LEU A 187 7.59 9.44 -2.96
CA LEU A 187 8.80 9.57 -2.16
C LEU A 187 9.13 8.29 -1.40
N ARG A 188 8.12 7.59 -0.86
CA ARG A 188 8.29 6.28 -0.23
C ARG A 188 8.88 5.26 -1.21
N LEU A 189 8.41 5.23 -2.46
CA LEU A 189 8.93 4.32 -3.48
C LEU A 189 10.44 4.49 -3.75
N ILE A 190 10.95 5.73 -3.69
CA ILE A 190 12.37 6.04 -3.98
C ILE A 190 13.22 6.25 -2.72
N ALA A 191 12.62 6.13 -1.53
CA ALA A 191 13.31 6.35 -0.26
C ALA A 191 14.44 5.33 -0.10
N ARG A 192 15.57 5.77 0.42
CA ARG A 192 16.77 4.93 0.63
C ARG A 192 16.87 4.50 2.09
N PRO A 193 17.65 3.44 2.40
CA PRO A 193 17.95 3.09 3.78
C PRO A 193 18.48 4.31 4.56
N GLY A 194 17.88 4.56 5.72
CA GLY A 194 18.13 5.71 6.59
C GLY A 194 17.14 6.86 6.43
N ASP A 195 16.42 6.96 5.30
CA ASP A 195 15.42 8.00 5.10
C ASP A 195 14.21 7.79 6.02
N SER A 196 13.54 8.88 6.41
CA SER A 196 12.32 8.82 7.24
C SER A 196 11.17 8.08 6.54
N LEU A 197 11.07 8.26 5.23
CA LEU A 197 10.05 7.65 4.37
C LEU A 197 10.41 6.22 3.91
N TYR A 198 11.57 5.68 4.32
CA TYR A 198 11.92 4.30 4.01
C TYR A 198 10.98 3.34 4.74
N SER A 199 10.37 2.44 3.97
CA SER A 199 9.39 1.47 4.46
C SER A 199 9.47 0.15 3.68
N ARG A 200 8.64 -0.82 4.07
CA ARG A 200 8.49 -2.10 3.36
C ARG A 200 8.22 -1.92 1.87
N LEU A 201 7.40 -0.92 1.51
CA LEU A 201 7.13 -0.54 0.12
C LEU A 201 8.42 -0.18 -0.64
N SER A 202 9.30 0.61 -0.02
CA SER A 202 10.58 1.01 -0.62
C SER A 202 11.40 -0.22 -0.97
N VAL A 203 11.59 -1.12 -0.01
CA VAL A 203 12.42 -2.32 -0.17
C VAL A 203 11.83 -3.25 -1.23
N ASN A 204 10.54 -3.56 -1.14
CA ASN A 204 9.88 -4.46 -2.09
C ASN A 204 10.00 -3.96 -3.53
N VAL A 205 9.67 -2.70 -3.77
CA VAL A 205 9.67 -2.19 -5.15
C VAL A 205 11.09 -2.06 -5.67
N GLN A 206 12.04 -1.58 -4.88
CA GLN A 206 13.43 -1.43 -5.30
C GLN A 206 14.11 -2.79 -5.53
N PHE A 207 13.71 -3.81 -4.77
CA PHE A 207 14.22 -5.17 -4.93
C PHE A 207 13.89 -5.74 -6.32
N PHE A 208 12.66 -5.56 -6.80
CA PHE A 208 12.20 -6.10 -8.08
C PHE A 208 12.30 -5.12 -9.26
N ALA A 209 12.48 -3.83 -9.02
CA ALA A 209 12.43 -2.81 -10.06
C ALA A 209 13.31 -1.59 -9.77
N ARG A 210 13.75 -0.92 -10.84
CA ARG A 210 14.33 0.41 -10.77
C ARG A 210 13.21 1.44 -10.72
N VAL A 211 13.20 2.28 -9.69
CA VAL A 211 12.23 3.37 -9.54
C VAL A 211 12.89 4.72 -9.73
N GLN A 212 12.23 5.60 -10.50
CA GLN A 212 12.68 6.96 -10.73
C GLN A 212 11.53 7.95 -10.56
N HIS A 213 11.78 9.05 -9.85
CA HIS A 213 10.87 10.19 -9.83
C HIS A 213 11.07 11.02 -11.10
N ILE A 214 10.01 11.22 -11.88
CA ILE A 214 10.08 11.84 -13.20
C ILE A 214 9.72 13.32 -13.13
N MET A 215 8.59 13.65 -12.50
CA MET A 215 8.14 15.03 -12.34
C MET A 215 7.11 15.20 -11.23
N LYS A 216 7.00 16.43 -10.73
CA LYS A 216 5.94 16.86 -9.79
C LYS A 216 4.71 17.33 -10.57
N VAL A 217 3.52 17.06 -10.07
CA VAL A 217 2.27 17.52 -10.67
C VAL A 217 1.43 18.22 -9.61
N GLY A 218 1.16 19.51 -9.85
CA GLY A 218 0.38 20.37 -8.96
C GLY A 218 -1.08 19.93 -8.82
N LYS A 219 -1.68 19.97 -7.63
CA LYS A 219 -3.12 19.67 -7.41
C LYS A 219 -4.08 20.47 -8.29
N ASN A 220 -3.68 21.67 -8.70
CA ASN A 220 -4.48 22.54 -9.58
C ASN A 220 -4.60 22.02 -11.02
N ASN A 221 -3.84 20.98 -11.39
CA ASN A 221 -3.92 20.31 -12.69
C ASN A 221 -5.06 19.29 -12.77
N PHE A 222 -5.85 19.14 -11.71
CA PHE A 222 -6.95 18.18 -11.63
C PHE A 222 -8.31 18.85 -11.53
N ARG A 223 -9.37 18.06 -11.79
CA ARG A 223 -10.76 18.43 -11.56
C ARG A 223 -11.56 17.22 -11.04
N PRO A 224 -12.18 17.33 -9.84
CA PRO A 224 -11.89 18.36 -8.82
C PRO A 224 -10.43 18.27 -8.33
N PRO A 225 -9.84 19.34 -7.77
CA PRO A 225 -8.50 19.29 -7.21
C PRO A 225 -8.41 18.31 -6.03
N PRO A 226 -7.38 17.46 -5.93
CA PRO A 226 -7.10 16.68 -4.73
C PRO A 226 -6.57 17.57 -3.60
N GLN A 227 -6.55 17.03 -2.38
CA GLN A 227 -6.02 17.74 -1.21
C GLN A 227 -4.48 17.77 -1.18
N VAL A 228 -3.84 16.81 -1.84
CA VAL A 228 -2.39 16.60 -1.81
C VAL A 228 -1.79 16.76 -3.21
N GLU A 229 -0.46 16.97 -3.24
CA GLU A 229 0.29 17.06 -4.49
C GLU A 229 0.52 15.66 -5.10
N SER A 230 0.71 15.63 -6.42
CA SER A 230 0.98 14.41 -7.19
C SER A 230 2.42 14.34 -7.68
N SER A 231 2.84 13.16 -8.10
CA SER A 231 4.11 12.92 -8.76
C SER A 231 3.99 11.80 -9.77
N VAL A 232 4.74 11.92 -10.86
CA VAL A 232 4.89 10.87 -11.86
C VAL A 232 6.16 10.10 -11.52
N VAL A 233 6.03 8.79 -11.40
CA VAL A 233 7.14 7.87 -11.18
C VAL A 233 7.24 6.90 -12.35
N ARG A 234 8.46 6.48 -12.64
CA ARG A 234 8.75 5.40 -13.58
C ARG A 234 9.23 4.19 -12.78
N VAL A 235 8.62 3.04 -13.01
CA VAL A 235 9.00 1.75 -12.42
C VAL A 235 9.37 0.81 -13.56
N GLU A 236 10.61 0.32 -13.57
CA GLU A 236 11.14 -0.58 -14.60
C GLU A 236 11.59 -1.88 -13.91
N PRO A 237 10.89 -3.01 -14.11
CA PRO A 237 11.31 -4.28 -13.54
C PRO A 237 12.75 -4.62 -13.93
N LYS A 238 13.53 -5.13 -12.96
CA LYS A 238 14.89 -5.60 -13.21
C LYS A 238 14.86 -6.82 -14.15
N ALA A 239 15.79 -6.89 -15.08
CA ALA A 239 15.87 -8.00 -16.04
C ALA A 239 16.32 -9.30 -15.36
N ASP A 240 17.23 -9.17 -14.39
CA ASP A 240 17.77 -10.21 -13.51
C ASP A 240 16.90 -10.37 -12.26
N ARG A 241 15.62 -10.69 -12.45
CA ARG A 241 14.70 -10.90 -11.32
C ARG A 241 15.25 -11.99 -10.38
N PRO A 242 15.42 -11.70 -9.08
CA PRO A 242 15.85 -12.71 -8.11
C PRO A 242 14.86 -13.88 -8.07
N ALA A 243 15.36 -15.11 -8.09
CA ALA A 243 14.56 -16.33 -7.98
C ALA A 243 14.14 -16.59 -6.52
N ILE A 244 13.41 -15.64 -5.95
CA ILE A 244 12.91 -15.67 -4.57
C ILE A 244 11.39 -15.58 -4.60
N SER A 245 10.74 -16.38 -3.77
CA SER A 245 9.28 -16.31 -3.61
C SER A 245 8.87 -14.93 -3.11
N TRP A 246 7.89 -14.31 -3.78
CA TRP A 246 7.35 -13.03 -3.37
C TRP A 246 6.79 -13.08 -1.95
N ASP A 247 6.01 -14.12 -1.65
CA ASP A 247 5.33 -14.28 -0.36
C ASP A 247 6.32 -14.46 0.79
N GLU A 248 7.42 -15.16 0.53
CA GLU A 248 8.46 -15.40 1.52
C GLU A 248 9.24 -14.11 1.82
N TRP A 249 9.58 -13.36 0.77
CA TRP A 249 10.25 -12.06 0.87
C TRP A 249 9.38 -11.02 1.61
N ASP A 250 8.14 -10.84 1.16
CA ASP A 250 7.22 -9.87 1.77
C ASP A 250 6.82 -10.27 3.20
N GLY A 251 6.63 -11.56 3.46
CA GLY A 251 6.32 -12.10 4.78
C GLY A 251 7.42 -11.79 5.81
N MET A 252 8.69 -11.94 5.42
CA MET A 252 9.82 -11.54 6.27
C MET A 252 9.86 -10.02 6.47
N LEU A 253 9.74 -9.24 5.38
CA LEU A 253 9.81 -7.79 5.47
C LEU A 253 8.68 -7.21 6.32
N ARG A 254 7.49 -7.81 6.31
CA ARG A 254 6.38 -7.43 7.20
C ARG A 254 6.82 -7.47 8.66
N ILE A 255 7.51 -8.52 9.11
CA ILE A 255 8.04 -8.61 10.47
C ILE A 255 9.08 -7.51 10.73
N CYS A 256 10.01 -7.31 9.79
CA CYS A 256 11.08 -6.32 9.93
C CYS A 256 10.55 -4.89 10.06
N PHE A 257 9.47 -4.55 9.35
CA PHE A 257 8.99 -3.17 9.25
C PHE A 257 7.86 -2.80 10.21
N VAL A 258 7.23 -3.74 10.93
CA VAL A 258 6.22 -3.42 11.98
C VAL A 258 6.72 -2.32 12.92
N ARG A 259 7.98 -2.44 13.36
CA ARG A 259 8.65 -1.45 14.22
C ARG A 259 10.01 -1.11 13.63
N LYS A 260 10.02 -0.47 12.45
CA LYS A 260 11.25 -0.21 11.66
C LYS A 260 12.42 0.49 12.40
N ASN A 261 12.12 1.20 13.49
CA ASN A 261 13.10 1.93 14.32
C ASN A 261 13.65 1.11 15.49
N LYS A 262 13.11 -0.10 15.74
CA LYS A 262 13.57 -1.01 16.79
C LYS A 262 14.51 -2.05 16.17
N THR A 263 15.24 -2.76 17.02
CA THR A 263 16.20 -3.77 16.56
C THR A 263 15.46 -4.94 15.90
N LEU A 264 16.06 -5.57 14.89
CA LEU A 264 15.49 -6.76 14.25
C LEU A 264 15.27 -7.89 15.28
N ARG A 265 16.19 -8.05 16.25
CA ARG A 265 16.01 -8.96 17.39
C ARG A 265 14.68 -8.74 18.10
N ALA A 266 14.32 -7.50 18.42
CA ALA A 266 13.05 -7.21 19.09
C ALA A 266 11.84 -7.58 18.22
N GLY A 267 11.93 -7.44 16.88
CA GLY A 267 10.87 -7.84 15.96
C GLY A 267 10.68 -9.35 15.86
N PHE A 268 11.76 -10.11 15.75
CA PHE A 268 11.72 -11.58 15.61
C PHE A 268 11.45 -12.31 16.93
N MET A 269 11.85 -11.74 18.08
CA MET A 269 11.61 -12.35 19.40
C MET A 269 10.20 -12.10 19.95
N GLY A 270 9.36 -11.30 19.27
CA GLY A 270 7.98 -11.07 19.68
C GLY A 270 7.13 -12.35 19.70
N ASN A 271 6.24 -12.48 20.68
CA ASN A 271 5.46 -13.71 20.91
C ASN A 271 4.63 -14.14 19.68
N LYS A 272 3.93 -13.20 19.04
CA LYS A 272 3.12 -13.46 17.83
C LYS A 272 4.00 -13.94 16.67
N THR A 273 5.15 -13.30 16.46
CA THR A 273 6.12 -13.67 15.42
C THR A 273 6.69 -15.07 15.65
N ARG A 274 7.15 -15.37 16.87
CA ARG A 274 7.70 -16.68 17.23
C ARG A 274 6.68 -17.80 17.05
N ALA A 275 5.42 -17.58 17.47
CA ALA A 275 4.36 -18.57 17.29
C ALA A 275 4.06 -18.86 15.81
N MET A 276 4.10 -17.83 14.96
CA MET A 276 3.94 -17.99 13.50
C MET A 276 5.11 -18.77 12.90
N ILE A 277 6.35 -18.41 13.24
CA ILE A 277 7.56 -19.10 12.78
C ILE A 277 7.58 -20.56 13.24
N GLU A 278 7.24 -20.83 14.52
CA GLU A 278 7.14 -22.19 15.07
C GLU A 278 6.17 -23.04 14.25
N ARG A 279 4.97 -22.51 13.96
CA ARG A 279 3.96 -23.22 13.16
C ARG A 279 4.48 -23.55 11.75
N ASN A 280 5.10 -22.57 11.09
CA ASN A 280 5.65 -22.77 9.74
C ASN A 280 6.80 -23.77 9.75
N TRP A 281 7.67 -23.72 10.77
CA TRP A 281 8.78 -24.65 10.93
C TRP A 281 8.30 -26.08 11.22
N ILE A 282 7.30 -26.27 12.08
CA ILE A 282 6.69 -27.60 12.31
C ILE A 282 6.15 -28.17 11.01
N THR A 283 5.48 -27.32 10.22
CA THR A 283 4.93 -27.69 8.92
C THR A 283 6.03 -28.11 7.94
N PHE A 284 7.13 -27.35 7.88
CA PHE A 284 8.34 -27.69 7.12
C PHE A 284 8.95 -29.03 7.58
N ALA A 285 9.19 -29.19 8.88
CA ALA A 285 9.81 -30.37 9.48
C ALA A 285 8.96 -31.64 9.30
N THR A 286 7.63 -31.49 9.22
CA THR A 286 6.70 -32.59 8.96
C THR A 286 6.72 -32.99 7.48
N MET A 287 6.77 -32.02 6.56
CA MET A 287 6.80 -32.28 5.12
C MET A 287 8.16 -32.77 4.62
N TYR A 288 9.25 -32.30 5.23
CA TYR A 288 10.64 -32.58 4.83
C TYR A 288 11.48 -33.04 6.03
N PRO A 289 11.12 -34.16 6.67
CA PRO A 289 11.84 -34.65 7.86
C PRO A 289 13.32 -34.90 7.59
N GLU A 290 13.70 -35.25 6.36
CA GLU A 290 15.08 -35.45 5.92
C GLU A 290 15.93 -34.17 5.90
N LYS A 291 15.29 -32.99 5.93
CA LYS A 291 15.97 -31.68 5.97
C LYS A 291 16.13 -31.13 7.39
N VAL A 292 15.55 -31.78 8.40
CA VAL A 292 15.77 -31.42 9.79
C VAL A 292 17.16 -31.91 10.20
N THR A 293 17.99 -31.03 10.76
CA THR A 293 19.36 -31.41 11.10
C THR A 293 19.38 -32.39 12.28
N GLN A 294 20.39 -33.26 12.30
CA GLN A 294 20.58 -34.20 13.41
C GLN A 294 20.72 -33.49 14.77
N ALA A 295 21.41 -32.34 14.79
CA ALA A 295 21.55 -31.51 15.98
C ALA A 295 20.20 -30.95 16.48
N ASP A 296 19.30 -30.58 15.58
CA ASP A 296 17.95 -30.13 15.96
C ASP A 296 17.13 -31.27 16.55
N ILE A 297 17.23 -32.47 15.98
CA ILE A 297 16.56 -33.67 16.50
C ILE A 297 17.07 -33.98 17.92
N GLU A 298 18.38 -34.00 18.11
CA GLU A 298 19.01 -34.25 19.42
C GLU A 298 18.62 -33.19 20.45
N PHE A 299 18.59 -31.91 20.05
CA PHE A 299 18.10 -30.81 20.89
C PHE A 299 16.64 -31.04 21.31
N MET A 300 15.75 -31.39 20.38
CA MET A 300 14.33 -31.62 20.67
C MET A 300 14.08 -32.85 21.57
N LEU A 301 14.94 -33.86 21.47
CA LEU A 301 14.90 -35.05 22.32
C LEU A 301 15.52 -34.83 23.71
N GLY A 302 16.17 -33.69 23.94
CA GLY A 302 16.83 -33.37 25.22
C GLY A 302 18.21 -34.01 25.40
N ASN A 303 18.82 -34.48 24.30
CA ASN A 303 20.12 -35.16 24.30
C ASN A 303 21.30 -34.25 23.90
N GLY A 304 21.03 -33.00 23.52
CA GLY A 304 22.07 -32.00 23.23
C GLY A 304 22.40 -31.14 24.45
N GLU A 305 23.70 -30.86 24.68
CA GLU A 305 24.09 -29.86 25.68
C GLU A 305 23.53 -28.49 25.27
N PRO A 306 22.80 -27.79 26.15
CA PRO A 306 22.48 -26.40 25.89
C PRO A 306 23.78 -25.62 25.90
N GLU A 307 24.20 -25.10 24.74
CA GLU A 307 25.16 -24.01 24.76
C GLU A 307 24.59 -22.91 25.68
N PRO A 308 25.42 -22.30 26.55
CA PRO A 308 24.93 -21.34 27.51
C PRO A 308 24.27 -20.18 26.76
N MET A 309 22.94 -20.19 26.75
CA MET A 309 22.19 -18.97 26.49
C MET A 309 22.52 -18.06 27.66
N GLU A 310 23.16 -16.93 27.38
CA GLU A 310 23.08 -15.81 28.31
C GLU A 310 21.58 -15.59 28.55
N ASP A 311 21.18 -15.69 29.82
CA ASP A 311 19.86 -15.26 30.28
C ASP A 311 19.77 -13.76 29.96
N VAL A 312 19.33 -13.45 28.74
CA VAL A 312 18.88 -12.11 28.42
C VAL A 312 17.63 -11.95 29.27
N ASP A 313 17.77 -11.27 30.40
CA ASP A 313 16.67 -10.74 31.19
C ASP A 313 15.68 -10.10 30.20
N MET A 314 14.67 -10.88 29.85
CA MET A 314 13.53 -10.37 29.13
C MET A 314 12.82 -9.59 30.22
N ASP A 315 12.81 -8.26 30.12
CA ASP A 315 11.88 -7.42 30.85
C ASP A 315 10.46 -7.93 30.51
N THR A 316 9.99 -8.92 31.28
CA THR A 316 8.61 -9.41 31.25
C THR A 316 7.66 -8.43 31.91
N ASN A 317 8.16 -7.27 32.32
CA ASN A 317 7.40 -6.20 32.96
C ASN A 317 7.42 -4.93 32.09
N ASN A 318 6.77 -4.98 30.93
CA ASN A 318 5.95 -3.85 30.46
C ASN A 318 5.14 -4.06 29.17
N ASP A 319 4.95 -5.28 28.65
CA ASP A 319 3.97 -5.49 27.56
C ASP A 319 2.54 -5.69 28.11
N ALA A 320 2.15 -4.80 29.04
CA ALA A 320 0.76 -4.48 29.30
C ALA A 320 0.30 -3.33 28.39
N ASP A 321 0.74 -3.31 27.13
CA ASP A 321 0.12 -2.47 26.13
C ASP A 321 -1.04 -3.26 25.52
N ALA A 322 -2.19 -3.12 26.19
CA ALA A 322 -3.50 -3.52 25.68
C ALA A 322 -3.94 -2.73 24.42
N ASP A 323 -3.04 -1.94 23.82
CA ASP A 323 -3.20 -1.21 22.57
C ASP A 323 -2.37 -1.81 21.42
N ASP A 324 -2.14 -3.13 21.46
CA ASP A 324 -1.43 -3.90 20.44
C ASP A 324 -2.29 -4.11 19.18
N VAL A 325 -2.86 -3.01 18.68
CA VAL A 325 -3.25 -2.86 17.29
C VAL A 325 -1.92 -2.73 16.54
N PRO A 326 -1.55 -3.66 15.64
CA PRO A 326 -0.44 -3.39 14.76
C PRO A 326 -0.72 -2.03 14.12
N GLU A 327 0.20 -1.07 14.25
CA GLU A 327 0.30 0.01 13.27
C GLU A 327 0.63 -0.68 11.95
N LEU A 328 -0.42 -1.24 11.33
CA LEU A 328 -0.39 -1.74 9.99
C LEU A 328 -0.02 -0.52 9.17
N ASP A 329 1.11 -0.59 8.45
CA ASP A 329 1.37 0.37 7.39
C ASP A 329 0.07 0.52 6.57
N GLU A 330 -0.26 1.69 6.04
CA GLU A 330 -1.50 1.84 5.21
C GLU A 330 -1.58 0.76 4.11
N ASP A 331 -0.42 0.32 3.63
CA ASP A 331 -0.24 -0.77 2.68
C ASP A 331 -0.67 -2.14 3.24
N ASP A 332 -0.52 -2.39 4.53
CA ASP A 332 -0.95 -3.62 5.21
C ASP A 332 -2.46 -3.68 5.45
N ILE A 333 -3.11 -2.53 5.68
CA ILE A 333 -4.58 -2.42 5.76
C ILE A 333 -5.17 -2.70 4.38
N LEU A 334 -4.57 -2.12 3.33
CA LEU A 334 -5.01 -2.29 1.94
C LEU A 334 -4.72 -3.67 1.36
N MET A 335 -3.59 -4.30 1.72
CA MET A 335 -3.22 -5.63 1.21
C MET A 335 -3.84 -6.78 2.02
N GLY A 336 -4.20 -6.55 3.29
CA GLY A 336 -4.90 -7.53 4.12
C GLY A 336 -6.33 -7.84 3.68
N ASP A 337 -6.99 -6.91 2.97
CA ASP A 337 -8.37 -7.05 2.45
C ASP A 337 -8.41 -7.59 1.01
N MET A 338 -7.26 -7.65 0.32
CA MET A 338 -7.17 -7.89 -1.13
C MET A 338 -6.65 -9.29 -1.49
N GLY A 339 -7.29 -10.33 -0.94
CA GLY A 339 -7.33 -11.64 -1.61
C GLY A 339 -6.06 -12.49 -1.53
N PHE A 340 -5.29 -12.41 -0.44
CA PHE A 340 -4.65 -13.63 0.03
C PHE A 340 -5.73 -14.44 0.71
N GLU A 341 -6.26 -15.44 0.00
CA GLU A 341 -7.02 -16.49 0.65
C GLU A 341 -6.29 -16.84 1.94
N LYS A 342 -7.02 -16.87 3.07
CA LYS A 342 -6.59 -17.68 4.20
C LYS A 342 -6.50 -19.10 3.64
N LYS A 343 -5.38 -19.45 3.01
CA LYS A 343 -5.06 -20.84 2.67
C LYS A 343 -5.31 -21.57 3.98
N ASN A 344 -6.22 -22.53 3.94
CA ASN A 344 -6.57 -23.37 5.07
C ASN A 344 -5.26 -23.84 5.71
N VAL A 345 -4.85 -23.13 6.77
CA VAL A 345 -3.68 -23.51 7.52
C VAL A 345 -4.07 -24.83 8.16
N PRO A 346 -3.33 -25.92 7.94
CA PRO A 346 -3.62 -27.18 8.59
C PRO A 346 -3.76 -26.94 10.09
N GLU A 347 -4.90 -27.35 10.67
CA GLU A 347 -5.07 -27.25 12.12
C GLU A 347 -3.97 -28.07 12.79
N ILE A 348 -3.16 -27.40 13.61
CA ILE A 348 -2.08 -28.03 14.35
C ILE A 348 -2.70 -29.08 15.29
N PRO A 349 -2.13 -30.30 15.39
CA PRO A 349 -2.60 -31.30 16.33
C PRO A 349 -2.68 -30.72 17.75
N LYS A 350 -3.86 -30.79 18.37
CA LYS A 350 -4.06 -30.41 19.77
C LYS A 350 -3.45 -31.49 20.67
N GLY A 351 -2.15 -31.38 20.95
CA GLY A 351 -1.42 -32.26 21.86
C GLY A 351 -0.08 -31.67 22.30
N THR A 352 0.40 -32.06 23.49
CA THR A 352 1.70 -31.63 24.03
C THR A 352 2.90 -32.21 23.26
N LEU A 353 2.67 -33.32 22.54
CA LEU A 353 3.66 -34.03 21.75
C LEU A 353 3.35 -33.90 20.26
N LEU A 354 4.37 -33.55 19.48
CA LEU A 354 4.36 -33.43 18.03
C LEU A 354 5.14 -34.59 17.42
N THR A 355 4.70 -35.06 16.25
CA THR A 355 5.43 -36.08 15.47
C THR A 355 6.24 -35.37 14.39
N ILE A 356 7.56 -35.50 14.44
CA ILE A 356 8.49 -34.97 13.42
C ILE A 356 9.31 -36.16 12.90
N GLY A 357 9.08 -36.55 11.64
CA GLY A 357 9.60 -37.81 11.10
C GLY A 357 9.16 -39.00 11.96
N ASN A 358 10.13 -39.76 12.47
CA ASN A 358 9.88 -40.92 13.34
C ASN A 358 9.92 -40.57 14.85
N ASN A 359 10.13 -39.30 15.21
CA ASN A 359 10.33 -38.87 16.58
C ASN A 359 9.08 -38.22 17.17
N LYS A 360 8.81 -38.48 18.45
CA LYS A 360 7.80 -37.76 19.24
C LYS A 360 8.50 -36.73 20.12
N VAL A 361 8.22 -35.45 19.89
CA VAL A 361 8.91 -34.34 20.56
C VAL A 361 7.92 -33.45 21.31
N SER A 362 8.34 -32.88 22.44
CA SER A 362 7.51 -31.92 23.16
C SER A 362 7.46 -30.58 22.44
N ARG A 363 6.29 -29.98 22.35
CA ARG A 363 6.12 -28.63 21.77
C ARG A 363 7.00 -27.59 22.46
N ILE A 364 7.21 -27.71 23.77
CA ILE A 364 8.07 -26.80 24.54
C ILE A 364 9.51 -26.85 24.03
N MET A 365 10.01 -28.03 23.68
CA MET A 365 11.37 -28.19 23.15
C MET A 365 11.48 -27.60 21.74
N VAL A 366 10.43 -27.70 20.94
CA VAL A 366 10.37 -27.02 19.63
C VAL A 366 10.40 -25.49 19.82
N THR A 367 9.61 -24.94 20.74
CA THR A 367 9.63 -23.49 21.03
C THR A 367 11.03 -23.01 21.44
N LYS A 368 11.71 -23.77 22.31
CA LYS A 368 13.11 -23.48 22.73
C LYS A 368 14.08 -23.57 21.55
N LEU A 369 13.93 -24.57 20.68
CA LEU A 369 14.74 -24.72 19.48
C LEU A 369 14.59 -23.51 18.56
N ILE A 370 13.35 -23.07 18.30
CA ILE A 370 13.08 -21.91 17.47
C ILE A 370 13.72 -20.65 18.05
N GLN A 371 13.59 -20.42 19.36
CA GLN A 371 14.24 -19.28 20.02
C GLN A 371 15.77 -19.31 19.84
N ALA A 372 16.40 -20.47 20.04
CA ALA A 372 17.85 -20.63 19.84
C ALA A 372 18.27 -20.41 18.37
N LYS A 373 17.49 -20.94 17.41
CA LYS A 373 17.73 -20.73 15.98
C LYS A 373 17.63 -19.26 15.59
N LEU A 374 16.55 -18.56 16.00
CA LEU A 374 16.37 -17.14 15.74
C LEU A 374 17.55 -16.32 16.25
N GLN A 375 18.00 -16.61 17.48
CA GLN A 375 19.15 -15.96 18.11
C GLN A 375 20.42 -16.15 17.28
N ARG A 376 20.75 -17.41 16.95
CA ARG A 376 21.93 -17.78 16.16
C ARG A 376 21.93 -17.14 14.77
N ILE A 377 20.78 -17.12 14.09
CA ILE A 377 20.64 -16.55 12.75
C ILE A 377 20.91 -15.04 12.79
N LEU A 378 20.31 -14.33 13.75
CA LEU A 378 20.48 -12.89 13.89
C LEU A 378 21.91 -12.49 14.26
N ASP A 379 22.59 -13.28 15.09
CA ASP A 379 23.98 -13.04 15.46
C ASP A 379 24.93 -13.35 14.30
N ARG A 380 24.76 -14.49 13.63
CA ARG A 380 25.58 -14.90 12.48
C ARG A 380 25.47 -13.95 11.29
N THR A 381 24.30 -13.33 11.10
CA THR A 381 24.08 -12.35 10.04
C THR A 381 24.54 -10.95 10.44
N GLU A 382 24.96 -10.74 11.70
CA GLU A 382 25.33 -9.45 12.30
C GLU A 382 24.17 -8.42 12.29
N LEU A 383 22.93 -8.90 12.18
CA LEU A 383 21.73 -8.07 12.05
C LEU A 383 20.90 -7.97 13.33
N ALA A 384 21.31 -8.65 14.41
CA ALA A 384 20.55 -8.65 15.66
C ALA A 384 20.25 -7.24 16.21
N ASN A 385 21.24 -6.35 16.19
CA ASN A 385 21.14 -4.97 16.67
C ASN A 385 20.84 -3.96 15.55
N ALA A 386 20.78 -4.42 14.30
CA ALA A 386 20.41 -3.59 13.17
C ALA A 386 18.93 -3.20 13.24
N ARG A 387 18.57 -2.11 12.57
CA ARG A 387 17.19 -1.60 12.49
C ARG A 387 16.77 -1.62 11.03
N ALA A 388 15.58 -2.12 10.75
CA ALA A 388 15.09 -2.27 9.38
C ALA A 388 15.16 -0.96 8.58
N GLN A 389 14.96 0.20 9.24
CA GLN A 389 15.08 1.50 8.58
C GLN A 389 16.45 1.74 7.91
N LYS A 390 17.53 1.12 8.41
CA LYS A 390 18.90 1.32 7.92
C LYS A 390 19.46 0.17 7.08
N CYS A 391 18.75 -0.96 7.05
CA CYS A 391 19.16 -2.13 6.28
C CYS A 391 18.82 -1.94 4.80
N ASP A 392 19.69 -2.45 3.92
CA ASP A 392 19.45 -2.46 2.48
C ASP A 392 18.90 -3.81 1.99
N GLU A 393 18.66 -3.92 0.69
CA GLU A 393 18.18 -5.16 0.05
C GLU A 393 19.11 -6.37 0.30
N ASN A 394 20.42 -6.17 0.38
CA ASN A 394 21.39 -7.24 0.58
C ASN A 394 21.38 -7.76 2.01
N ASP A 395 21.16 -6.88 2.99
CA ASP A 395 20.99 -7.28 4.39
C ASP A 395 19.76 -8.18 4.54
N PHE A 396 18.63 -7.80 3.94
CA PHE A 396 17.41 -8.61 3.97
C PHE A 396 17.58 -9.92 3.20
N LEU A 397 18.28 -9.92 2.06
CA LEU A 397 18.62 -11.14 1.33
C LEU A 397 19.47 -12.10 2.17
N ARG A 398 20.50 -11.59 2.85
CA ARG A 398 21.37 -12.39 3.73
C ARG A 398 20.56 -12.99 4.88
N LEU A 399 19.66 -12.19 5.45
CA LEU A 399 18.79 -12.61 6.54
C LEU A 399 17.81 -13.70 6.09
N LEU A 400 17.13 -13.51 4.96
CA LEU A 400 16.19 -14.50 4.42
C LEU A 400 16.89 -15.82 4.09
N HIS A 401 18.05 -15.75 3.44
CA HIS A 401 18.85 -16.93 3.12
C HIS A 401 19.26 -17.71 4.38
N ALA A 402 19.63 -17.00 5.45
CA ALA A 402 20.00 -17.62 6.71
C ALA A 402 18.78 -18.29 7.39
N PHE A 403 17.59 -17.70 7.32
CA PHE A 403 16.35 -18.33 7.78
C PHE A 403 16.02 -19.60 6.99
N ASN A 404 16.04 -19.52 5.66
CA ASN A 404 15.70 -20.64 4.79
C ASN A 404 16.66 -21.82 4.97
N LYS A 405 17.94 -21.56 5.25
CA LYS A 405 18.93 -22.61 5.56
C LYS A 405 18.61 -23.39 6.83
N GLU A 406 17.90 -22.77 7.77
CA GLU A 406 17.51 -23.38 9.05
C GLU A 406 16.06 -23.92 9.01
N GLY A 407 15.45 -23.97 7.82
CA GLY A 407 14.08 -24.44 7.60
C GLY A 407 13.00 -23.47 8.08
N ILE A 408 13.35 -22.21 8.34
CA ILE A 408 12.41 -21.17 8.75
C ILE A 408 11.89 -20.44 7.51
N HIS A 409 10.58 -20.52 7.29
CA HIS A 409 9.88 -19.92 6.14
C HIS A 409 8.76 -18.99 6.60
N PHE A 410 8.50 -17.95 5.81
CA PHE A 410 7.55 -16.87 6.15
C PHE A 410 6.20 -16.95 5.43
N SER A 411 6.00 -17.97 4.58
CA SER A 411 4.79 -18.20 3.78
C SER A 411 4.33 -19.64 3.79
#